data_AF-A0A5K3FYY2-F1
#
_entry.id   AF-A0A5K3FYY2-F1
#
_cell.length_a   1.000
_cell.length_b   1.000
_cell.length_c   1.000
_cell.angle_alpha   90.00
_cell.angle_beta   90.00
_cell.angle_gamma   90.00
#
_symmetry.space_group_name_H-M   'P 1'
#
loop_
_entity.id
_entity.type
_entity.pdbx_description
1 polymer ?
#
loop_
_entity_poly.entity_id
_entity_poly.type
_entity_poly.pdbx_seq_one_letter_code
_entity_poly.pdbx_strand_id
1 'polypeptide(L)'
;MVRSQTTEVGCTIEKCQNDGNLSTTCICKPDDFNPRDKPYEEGENCTQCPAGFDCYRKQCRNTLTTLPTTSSTTITSTLPTTSSAKITWTLQILPALMLILRSAV
;
A
#
# COMPACT_ATOMS: atom_id res chain seq x y z
N MET A 1 -14.06 3.35 -11.13
CA MET A 1 -15.18 3.75 -10.27
C MET A 1 -15.07 5.25 -10.00
N VAL A 2 -16.16 6.01 -10.17
CA VAL A 2 -16.19 7.47 -9.90
C VAL A 2 -17.39 7.75 -9.01
N ARG A 3 -17.16 8.05 -7.73
CA ARG A 3 -18.20 8.43 -6.76
C ARG A 3 -17.66 9.50 -5.82
N SER A 4 -18.41 10.58 -5.57
CA SER A 4 -17.92 11.73 -4.79
C SER A 4 -17.76 11.44 -3.30
N GLN A 5 -18.54 10.49 -2.77
CA GLN A 5 -18.52 10.13 -1.35
C GLN A 5 -17.36 9.18 -0.98
N THR A 6 -16.74 8.52 -1.98
CA THR A 6 -15.65 7.58 -1.71
C THR A 6 -14.37 8.33 -1.33
N THR A 7 -13.80 7.98 -0.18
CA THR A 7 -12.55 8.56 0.33
C THR A 7 -11.36 7.61 0.31
N GLU A 8 -11.61 6.29 0.28
CA GLU A 8 -10.58 5.26 0.33
C GLU A 8 -10.86 4.15 -0.68
N VAL A 9 -9.79 3.55 -1.20
CA VAL A 9 -9.83 2.36 -2.05
C VAL A 9 -8.72 1.39 -1.64
N GLY A 10 -9.04 0.11 -1.57
CA GLY A 10 -8.07 -0.97 -1.37
C GLY A 10 -8.28 -2.04 -2.44
N CYS A 11 -7.19 -2.54 -3.02
CA CYS A 11 -7.24 -3.56 -4.06
C CYS A 11 -6.30 -4.74 -3.73
N THR A 12 -6.66 -5.92 -4.22
CA THR A 12 -5.81 -7.12 -4.21
C THR A 12 -5.82 -7.78 -5.58
N ILE A 13 -4.74 -8.49 -5.90
CA ILE A 13 -4.60 -9.27 -7.13
C ILE A 13 -4.20 -10.69 -6.73
N GLU A 14 -5.00 -11.67 -7.12
CA GLU A 14 -4.82 -13.07 -6.73
C GLU A 14 -4.90 -13.98 -7.95
N LYS A 15 -4.17 -15.10 -7.91
CA LYS A 15 -4.22 -16.10 -8.99
C LYS A 15 -5.40 -17.05 -8.77
N CYS A 16 -6.26 -17.18 -9.77
CA CYS A 16 -7.36 -18.14 -9.76
C CYS A 16 -6.83 -19.57 -9.87
N GLN A 17 -7.36 -20.45 -9.03
CA GLN A 17 -6.83 -21.81 -8.83
C GLN A 17 -6.92 -22.71 -10.09
N ASN A 18 -7.90 -22.45 -10.98
CA ASN A 18 -8.22 -23.35 -12.10
C ASN A 18 -7.75 -22.86 -13.48
N ASP A 19 -7.58 -21.55 -13.67
CA ASP A 19 -7.35 -21.00 -15.03
C ASP A 19 -5.99 -20.33 -15.20
N GLY A 20 -5.17 -20.26 -14.15
CA GLY A 20 -3.90 -19.51 -14.17
C GLY A 20 -4.05 -17.99 -14.29
N ASN A 21 -5.27 -17.51 -14.48
CA ASN A 21 -5.65 -16.11 -14.60
C ASN A 21 -5.44 -15.36 -13.28
N LEU A 22 -5.08 -14.07 -13.38
CA LEU A 22 -5.06 -13.15 -12.26
C LEU A 22 -6.42 -12.47 -12.15
N SER A 23 -6.97 -12.42 -10.95
CA SER A 23 -8.18 -11.70 -10.60
C SER A 23 -7.84 -10.51 -9.74
N THR A 24 -8.28 -9.33 -10.15
CA THR A 24 -8.12 -8.09 -9.40
C THR A 24 -9.45 -7.71 -8.77
N THR A 25 -9.46 -7.53 -7.45
CA THR A 25 -10.64 -7.07 -6.71
C THR A 25 -10.30 -5.78 -5.98
N CYS A 26 -11.20 -4.80 -6.04
CA CYS A 26 -11.08 -3.54 -5.31
C CYS A 26 -12.33 -3.30 -4.45
N ILE A 27 -12.13 -2.74 -3.26
CA ILE A 27 -13.17 -2.36 -2.31
C ILE A 27 -12.97 -0.88 -1.97
N CYS A 28 -14.07 -0.17 -1.82
CA CYS A 28 -14.09 1.27 -1.69
C CYS A 28 -14.91 1.66 -0.46
N LYS A 29 -14.50 2.72 0.25
CA LYS A 29 -15.24 3.23 1.41
C LYS A 29 -15.77 4.64 1.17
N PRO A 30 -16.97 4.98 1.66
CA PRO A 30 -17.92 4.10 2.35
C PRO A 30 -18.57 3.06 1.41
N ASP A 31 -19.07 1.95 1.99
CA ASP A 31 -19.69 0.82 1.27
C ASP A 31 -21.21 1.03 1.06
N ASP A 32 -21.67 2.27 1.07
CA ASP A 32 -23.07 2.65 0.90
C ASP A 32 -23.44 2.73 -0.58
N PHE A 33 -23.16 1.67 -1.34
CA PHE A 33 -23.40 1.64 -2.78
C PHE A 33 -24.84 1.22 -3.11
N ASN A 34 -25.62 2.16 -3.63
CA ASN A 34 -26.88 1.87 -4.30
C ASN A 34 -26.74 2.23 -5.80
N PRO A 35 -26.90 1.26 -6.72
CA PRO A 35 -26.67 1.49 -8.15
C PRO A 35 -27.67 2.46 -8.80
N ARG A 36 -28.78 2.78 -8.14
CA ARG A 36 -29.74 3.79 -8.63
C ARG A 36 -29.34 5.22 -8.27
N ASP A 37 -28.44 5.40 -7.31
CA ASP A 37 -28.06 6.72 -6.84
C ASP A 37 -27.06 7.36 -7.80
N LYS A 38 -27.15 8.67 -7.92
CA LYS A 38 -26.21 9.43 -8.74
C LYS A 38 -24.81 9.35 -8.10
N PRO A 39 -23.75 9.07 -8.88
CA PRO A 39 -22.42 8.92 -8.28
C PRO A 39 -21.83 10.22 -7.72
N TYR A 40 -22.31 11.38 -8.17
CA TYR A 40 -21.90 12.70 -7.72
C TYR A 40 -22.94 13.75 -8.10
N GLU A 41 -23.02 14.84 -7.34
CA GLU A 41 -23.88 15.96 -7.71
C GLU A 41 -23.34 16.74 -8.91
N GLU A 42 -24.24 17.27 -9.74
CA GLU A 42 -23.86 18.13 -10.87
C GLU A 42 -23.57 19.54 -10.36
N GLY A 43 -22.53 20.17 -10.90
CA GLY A 43 -22.18 21.54 -10.53
C GLY A 43 -20.77 21.91 -10.93
N GLU A 44 -20.40 23.15 -10.60
CA GLU A 44 -19.03 23.62 -10.73
C GLU A 44 -18.10 22.86 -9.79
N ASN A 45 -16.89 22.56 -10.27
CA ASN A 45 -15.92 21.76 -9.54
C ASN A 45 -15.60 22.35 -8.16
N CYS A 46 -15.52 21.49 -7.15
CA CYS A 46 -15.09 21.84 -5.79
C CYS A 46 -15.99 22.83 -5.01
N THR A 47 -17.14 23.23 -5.55
CA THR A 47 -18.09 24.13 -4.85
C THR A 47 -18.72 23.52 -3.59
N GLN A 48 -18.75 22.18 -3.52
CA GLN A 48 -19.27 21.42 -2.38
C GLN A 48 -18.19 20.57 -1.68
N CYS A 49 -16.92 20.97 -1.73
CA CYS A 49 -15.90 20.27 -0.95
C CYS A 49 -16.16 20.43 0.56
N PRO A 50 -15.99 19.35 1.36
CA PRO A 50 -16.11 19.46 2.82
C PRO A 50 -15.08 20.42 3.42
N ALA A 51 -15.40 20.97 4.59
CA ALA A 51 -14.46 21.83 5.31
C ALA A 51 -13.12 21.11 5.58
N GLY A 52 -12.01 21.81 5.35
CA GLY A 52 -10.66 21.25 5.50
C GLY A 52 -10.11 20.52 4.27
N PHE A 53 -10.87 20.49 3.15
CA PHE A 53 -10.42 19.94 1.88
C PHE A 53 -10.05 21.06 0.90
N ASP A 54 -8.99 20.86 0.12
CA ASP A 54 -8.59 21.74 -0.98
C ASP A 54 -9.04 21.17 -2.33
N CYS A 55 -9.16 22.07 -3.31
CA CYS A 55 -9.46 21.64 -4.67
C CYS A 55 -8.17 21.27 -5.39
N TYR A 56 -7.98 19.98 -5.64
CA TYR A 56 -6.84 19.46 -6.39
C TYR A 56 -7.32 18.68 -7.61
N ARG A 57 -6.90 19.09 -8.81
CA ARG A 57 -7.29 18.44 -10.08
C ARG A 57 -8.81 18.23 -10.20
N LYS A 58 -9.59 19.23 -9.81
CA LYS A 58 -11.07 19.20 -9.81
C LYS A 58 -11.70 18.18 -8.85
N GLN A 59 -10.96 17.72 -7.83
CA GLN A 59 -11.41 16.82 -6.78
C GLN A 59 -11.11 17.43 -5.40
N CYS A 60 -11.89 17.05 -4.39
CA CYS A 60 -11.65 17.45 -3.01
C CYS A 60 -10.55 16.58 -2.42
N ARG A 61 -9.43 17.19 -2.02
CA ARG A 61 -8.30 16.51 -1.38
C ARG A 61 -8.21 16.94 0.08
N ASN A 62 -7.94 16.00 0.97
CA ASN A 62 -7.76 16.32 2.38
C ASN A 62 -6.38 16.98 2.58
N THR A 63 -6.37 18.21 3.11
CA THR A 63 -5.14 18.99 3.33
C THR A 63 -4.26 18.42 4.45
N LEU A 64 -4.85 17.71 5.41
CA LEU A 64 -4.15 17.14 6.57
C LEU A 64 -3.45 15.82 6.25
N THR A 65 -3.83 15.12 5.17
CA THR A 65 -3.25 13.82 4.79
C THR A 65 -1.99 13.97 3.93
N THR A 66 -1.38 15.15 3.89
CA THR A 66 -0.09 15.37 3.22
C THR A 66 1.03 14.75 4.04
N LEU A 67 1.06 13.41 4.13
CA LEU A 67 2.27 12.68 4.48
C LEU A 67 3.29 12.99 3.38
N PRO A 68 4.56 13.32 3.71
CA PRO A 68 5.57 13.53 2.68
C PRO A 68 5.60 12.30 1.79
N THR A 69 5.34 12.48 0.50
CA THR A 69 5.64 11.47 -0.51
C THR A 69 7.14 11.22 -0.43
N THR A 70 7.55 10.16 0.26
CA THR A 70 8.91 9.63 0.14
C THR A 70 9.03 9.15 -1.30
N SER A 71 9.60 10.00 -2.16
CA SER A 71 10.01 9.63 -3.50
C SER A 71 10.78 8.31 -3.40
N SER A 72 10.26 7.25 -3.99
CA SER A 72 10.98 5.99 -4.06
C SER A 72 12.25 6.22 -4.87
N THR A 73 13.40 6.23 -4.20
CA THR A 73 14.69 6.17 -4.88
C THR A 73 14.73 4.89 -5.69
N THR A 74 14.80 5.03 -7.02
CA THR A 74 15.06 3.93 -7.96
C THR A 74 16.35 3.24 -7.55
N ILE A 75 16.25 2.05 -6.97
CA ILE A 75 17.42 1.21 -6.70
C ILE A 75 17.77 0.52 -8.01
N THR A 76 18.75 1.05 -8.73
CA THR A 76 19.32 0.42 -9.92
C THR A 76 19.95 -0.90 -9.50
N SER A 77 19.29 -2.02 -9.85
CA SER A 77 19.80 -3.37 -9.64
C SER A 77 21.03 -3.59 -10.53
N THR A 78 22.21 -3.36 -9.99
CA THR A 78 23.47 -3.79 -10.60
C THR A 78 23.77 -5.22 -10.17
N LEU A 79 23.83 -6.11 -11.16
CA LEU A 79 24.19 -7.52 -11.01
C LEU A 79 25.65 -7.61 -10.49
N PRO A 80 25.93 -8.17 -9.29
CA PRO A 80 27.30 -8.37 -8.85
C PRO A 80 27.91 -9.55 -9.60
N THR A 81 28.86 -9.26 -10.48
CA THR A 81 29.75 -10.24 -11.12
C THR A 81 30.58 -10.92 -10.03
N THR A 82 30.47 -12.25 -9.98
CA THR A 82 31.13 -13.12 -9.00
C THR A 82 32.65 -12.99 -9.12
N SER A 83 33.30 -12.39 -8.12
CA SER A 83 34.74 -12.51 -7.90
C SER A 83 34.95 -13.29 -6.60
N SER A 84 35.59 -14.44 -6.73
CA SER A 84 35.82 -15.40 -5.66
C SER A 84 36.76 -14.85 -4.58
N ALA A 85 36.20 -14.38 -3.47
CA ALA A 85 36.94 -14.16 -2.24
C ALA A 85 36.75 -15.37 -1.31
N LYS A 86 37.86 -15.98 -0.89
CA LYS A 86 37.90 -17.15 0.00
C LYS A 86 37.31 -16.77 1.37
N ILE A 87 36.20 -17.43 1.74
CA ILE A 87 35.56 -17.28 3.05
C ILE A 87 36.28 -18.22 4.03
N THR A 88 37.07 -17.66 4.92
CA THR A 88 37.56 -18.33 6.13
C THR A 88 36.38 -18.47 7.08
N TRP A 89 35.90 -19.69 7.29
CA TRP A 89 34.82 -20.01 8.22
C TRP A 89 35.34 -19.84 9.65
N THR A 90 34.93 -18.76 10.32
CA THR A 90 35.03 -18.68 11.78
C THR A 90 33.64 -18.92 12.36
N LEU A 91 33.58 -19.98 13.17
CA LEU A 91 32.42 -20.52 13.83
C LEU A 91 31.96 -19.56 14.95
N GLN A 92 30.96 -18.72 14.69
CA GLN A 92 30.28 -17.93 15.73
C GLN A 92 28.85 -18.43 15.93
N ILE A 93 28.74 -19.65 16.47
CA ILE A 93 27.52 -20.18 17.08
C ILE A 93 27.81 -20.30 18.57
N LEU A 94 27.44 -19.29 19.37
CA LEU A 94 27.02 -19.36 20.79
C LEU A 94 27.08 -17.95 21.40
N PRO A 95 25.92 -17.30 21.60
CA PRO A 95 25.54 -17.06 22.99
C PRO A 95 24.05 -17.37 23.29
N ALA A 96 23.24 -17.72 22.29
CA ALA A 96 21.79 -17.91 22.49
C ALA A 96 21.42 -19.17 23.31
N LEU A 97 22.32 -20.16 23.42
CA LEU A 97 22.01 -21.43 24.10
C LEU A 97 22.06 -21.33 25.64
N MET A 98 22.74 -20.32 26.21
CA MET A 98 22.85 -20.17 27.68
C MET A 98 21.66 -19.44 28.33
N LEU A 99 20.77 -18.84 27.54
CA LEU A 99 19.56 -18.15 28.04
C LEU A 99 18.37 -19.10 28.22
N ILE A 100 18.40 -20.30 27.62
CA ILE A 100 17.28 -21.26 27.68
C ILE A 100 17.39 -22.17 28.92
N LEU A 101 18.59 -22.33 29.51
CA LEU A 101 18.77 -23.15 30.72
C LEU A 101 18.46 -22.43 32.05
N ARG A 102 18.21 -21.11 32.05
CA ARG A 102 17.89 -20.36 33.30
C ARG A 102 16.40 -20.22 33.59
N SER A 103 15.52 -20.65 32.68
CA SER A 103 14.07 -20.68 32.86
C SER A 103 13.52 -22.07 33.22
N ALA A 104 14.40 -23.05 33.47
CA ALA A 104 14.04 -24.42 33.82
C ALA A 104 14.60 -24.90 35.18
N VAL A 105 14.93 -23.96 36.08
CA VAL A 105 15.15 -24.22 37.52
C VAL A 105 14.14 -23.45 38.34
#